data_AF-A0A0F4TJ71-F1
#
_entry.id   AF-A0A0F4TJ71-F1
#
_cell.length_a   1.000
_cell.length_b   1.000
_cell.length_c   1.000
_cell.angle_alpha   90.00
_cell.angle_beta   90.00
_cell.angle_gamma   90.00
#
_symmetry.space_group_name_H-M   'P 1'
#
loop_
_entity.id
_entity.type
_entity.pdbx_description
1 polymer ?
#
loop_
_entity_poly.entity_id
_entity_poly.type
_entity_poly.pdbx_seq_one_letter_code
_entity_poly.pdbx_strand_id
1 'polypeptide(L)'
;MNVQTLPAALTLDGEFLADAILDSRDMAYMNFAREEFNKLVQILWPLLDPLLCHEENVVASDIARHIEQVRSFSGNFCWKYRHLGASHGVVGAREGID
;
A
#
# COMPACT_ATOMS: atom_id res chain seq x y z
N MET A 1 14.67 20.90 56.76
CA MET A 1 15.26 20.74 55.42
C MET A 1 14.24 19.96 54.59
N ASN A 2 13.55 20.62 53.66
CA ASN A 2 12.43 20.03 52.93
C ASN A 2 12.95 19.46 51.61
N VAL A 3 13.06 18.13 51.51
CA VAL A 3 13.58 17.45 50.32
C VAL A 3 12.41 17.23 49.38
N GLN A 4 12.25 18.10 48.39
CA GLN A 4 11.27 17.92 47.32
C GLN A 4 11.63 16.64 46.55
N THR A 5 10.76 15.65 46.62
CA THR A 5 10.88 14.39 45.88
C THR A 5 10.47 14.67 44.43
N LEU A 6 11.40 14.53 43.48
CA LEU A 6 11.08 14.65 42.05
C LEU A 6 10.19 13.47 41.62
N PRO A 7 9.18 13.69 40.76
CA PRO A 7 8.33 12.61 40.28
C PRO A 7 9.13 11.58 39.49
N ALA A 8 8.82 10.30 39.69
CA ALA A 8 9.42 9.21 38.93
C ALA A 8 9.14 9.40 37.44
N ALA A 9 10.17 9.36 36.60
CA ALA A 9 10.04 9.48 35.16
C ALA A 9 9.19 8.31 34.63
N LEU A 10 8.04 8.63 34.03
CA LEU A 10 7.25 7.66 33.29
C LEU A 10 7.99 7.37 31.98
N THR A 11 8.60 6.18 31.88
CA THR A 11 9.14 5.69 30.61
C THR A 11 7.98 5.28 29.71
N LEU A 12 7.75 6.06 28.66
CA LEU A 12 6.84 5.72 27.58
C LEU A 12 7.61 4.87 26.57
N ASP A 13 7.20 3.61 26.41
CA ASP A 13 7.72 2.75 25.36
C ASP A 13 7.06 3.13 24.03
N GLY A 14 7.88 3.52 23.05
CA GLY A 14 7.42 3.88 21.72
C GLY A 14 8.59 3.99 20.74
N GLU A 15 8.33 3.68 19.47
CA GLU A 15 9.29 3.88 18.38
C GLU A 15 9.03 5.21 17.69
N PHE A 16 10.11 5.93 17.36
CA PHE A 16 10.00 7.11 16.51
C PHE A 16 9.55 6.69 15.12
N LEU A 17 8.40 7.21 14.70
CA LEU A 17 7.91 7.06 13.34
C LEU A 17 8.85 7.85 12.42
N ALA A 18 9.61 7.14 11.57
CA ALA A 18 10.48 7.79 10.61
C ALA A 18 9.65 8.59 9.59
N ASP A 19 10.16 9.74 9.16
CA ASP A 19 9.54 10.53 8.10
C ASP A 19 9.44 9.68 6.82
N ALA A 20 8.21 9.41 6.41
CA ALA A 20 7.94 8.78 5.14
C ALA A 20 7.52 9.87 4.15
N ILE A 21 8.42 10.19 3.24
CA ILE A 21 8.22 11.22 2.23
C ILE A 21 7.80 10.52 0.93
N LEU A 22 6.70 10.98 0.34
CA LEU A 22 6.27 10.60 -1.00
C LEU A 22 6.41 11.83 -1.90
N ASP A 23 7.36 11.79 -2.83
CA ASP A 23 7.48 12.84 -3.82
C ASP A 23 6.37 12.71 -4.88
N SER A 24 5.97 13.87 -5.42
CA SER A 24 5.12 14.04 -6.59
C SER A 24 5.53 13.16 -7.78
N ARG A 25 6.84 13.04 -8.04
CA ARG A 25 7.37 12.19 -9.11
C ARG A 25 7.09 10.71 -8.85
N ASP A 26 7.35 10.25 -7.63
CA ASP A 26 7.13 8.85 -7.25
C ASP A 26 5.64 8.50 -7.31
N MET A 27 4.78 9.40 -6.83
CA MET A 27 3.33 9.25 -6.95
C MET A 27 2.87 9.20 -8.42
N ALA A 28 3.43 10.03 -9.29
CA ALA A 28 3.13 10.01 -10.71
C ALA A 28 3.55 8.68 -11.36
N TYR A 29 4.73 8.16 -11.05
CA TYR A 29 5.18 6.87 -11.55
C TYR A 29 4.34 5.69 -11.05
N MET A 30 3.94 5.69 -9.78
CA MET A 30 3.03 4.69 -9.23
C MET A 30 1.68 4.68 -9.95
N ASN A 31 1.11 5.87 -10.17
CA ASN A 31 -0.15 6.01 -10.90
C ASN A 31 -0.03 5.55 -12.35
N PHE A 32 1.05 5.95 -13.03
CA PHE A 32 1.32 5.54 -14.40
C PHE A 32 1.50 4.01 -14.50
N ALA A 33 2.28 3.40 -13.60
CA ALA A 33 2.48 1.96 -13.58
C ALA A 33 1.16 1.20 -13.38
N ARG A 34 0.30 1.69 -12.48
CA ARG A 34 -1.04 1.13 -12.27
C ARG A 34 -1.91 1.22 -13.51
N GLU A 35 -1.89 2.36 -14.18
CA GLU A 35 -2.68 2.59 -15.39
C GLU A 35 -2.22 1.69 -16.54
N GLU A 36 -0.91 1.66 -16.81
CA GLU A 36 -0.33 0.82 -17.85
C GLU A 36 -0.55 -0.67 -17.57
N PHE A 37 -0.41 -1.10 -16.33
CA PHE A 37 -0.71 -2.49 -15.97
C PHE A 37 -2.18 -2.84 -16.19
N ASN A 38 -3.11 -1.93 -15.87
CA ASN A 38 -4.53 -2.16 -16.15
C ASN A 38 -4.83 -2.25 -17.64
N LYS A 39 -4.19 -1.43 -18.49
CA LYS A 39 -4.28 -1.55 -19.96
C LYS A 39 -3.77 -2.91 -20.43
N LEU A 40 -2.63 -3.36 -19.91
CA LEU A 40 -2.08 -4.68 -20.22
C LEU A 40 -3.05 -5.80 -19.84
N VAL A 41 -3.63 -5.74 -18.63
CA VAL A 41 -4.63 -6.73 -18.19
C VAL A 41 -5.84 -6.73 -19.12
N GLN A 42 -6.35 -5.56 -19.53
CA GLN A 42 -7.47 -5.46 -20.48
C GLN A 42 -7.17 -6.10 -21.84
N ILE A 43 -5.92 -6.07 -22.29
CA ILE A 43 -5.47 -6.74 -23.53
C ILE A 43 -5.37 -8.25 -23.32
N LEU A 44 -4.80 -8.69 -22.20
CA LEU A 44 -4.52 -10.10 -21.93
C LEU A 44 -5.77 -10.90 -21.55
N TRP A 45 -6.68 -10.33 -20.75
CA TRP A 45 -7.80 -11.08 -20.20
C TRP A 45 -8.70 -11.72 -21.26
N PRO A 46 -9.10 -11.03 -22.35
CA PRO A 46 -9.89 -11.64 -23.43
C PRO A 46 -9.19 -12.81 -24.14
N LEU A 47 -7.85 -12.84 -24.12
CA LEU A 47 -7.06 -13.92 -24.71
C LEU A 47 -6.93 -15.12 -23.75
N LEU A 48 -6.88 -14.85 -22.45
CA LEU A 48 -6.75 -15.87 -21.40
C LEU A 48 -8.07 -16.55 -21.07
N ASP A 49 -9.17 -15.81 -21.03
CA ASP A 49 -10.50 -16.29 -20.62
C ASP A 49 -10.95 -17.59 -21.31
N PRO A 50 -10.90 -17.72 -22.66
CA PRO A 50 -11.24 -18.99 -23.32
C PRO A 50 -10.25 -20.11 -23.00
N LEU A 51 -8.98 -19.80 -22.72
CA LEU A 51 -7.93 -20.78 -22.47
C LEU A 51 -7.99 -21.34 -21.04
N LEU A 52 -8.46 -20.54 -20.08
CA LEU A 52 -8.62 -20.94 -18.67
C LEU A 52 -9.71 -22.01 -18.49
N CYS A 53 -10.62 -22.15 -19.44
CA CYS A 53 -11.64 -23.21 -19.46
C CYS A 53 -11.07 -24.60 -19.79
N HIS A 54 -9.81 -24.70 -20.21
CA HIS A 54 -9.15 -25.95 -20.55
C HIS A 54 -8.13 -26.34 -19.47
N GLU A 55 -8.41 -27.41 -18.72
CA GLU A 55 -7.57 -27.89 -17.60
C GLU A 55 -6.11 -28.14 -17.98
N GLU A 56 -5.83 -28.50 -19.23
CA GLU A 56 -4.47 -28.78 -19.70
C GLU A 56 -3.64 -27.50 -19.97
N ASN A 57 -4.27 -26.31 -20.01
CA ASN A 57 -3.59 -25.07 -20.34
C ASN A 57 -2.95 -24.41 -19.11
N VAL A 58 -1.80 -24.96 -18.72
CA VAL A 58 -0.99 -24.46 -17.60
C VAL A 58 -0.49 -23.03 -17.86
N VAL A 59 -0.22 -22.66 -19.11
CA VAL A 59 0.32 -21.33 -19.47
C VAL A 59 -0.69 -20.23 -19.16
N ALA A 60 -1.96 -20.40 -19.55
CA ALA A 60 -3.00 -19.41 -19.26
C ALA A 60 -3.20 -19.22 -17.75
N SER A 61 -3.19 -20.33 -17.01
CA SER A 61 -3.28 -20.33 -15.54
C SER A 61 -2.10 -19.63 -14.88
N ASP A 62 -0.88 -19.85 -15.38
CA ASP A 62 0.33 -19.18 -14.86
C ASP A 62 0.32 -17.67 -15.14
N ILE A 63 -0.11 -17.25 -16.33
CA ILE A 63 -0.21 -15.83 -16.65
C ILE A 63 -1.25 -15.16 -15.75
N ALA A 64 -2.43 -15.77 -15.58
CA ALA A 64 -3.47 -15.26 -14.69
C ALA A 64 -2.96 -15.15 -13.23
N ARG A 65 -2.24 -16.18 -12.75
CA ARG A 65 -1.58 -16.17 -11.44
C ARG A 65 -0.58 -15.02 -11.32
N HIS A 66 0.24 -14.78 -12.34
CA HIS A 66 1.22 -13.70 -12.32
C HIS A 66 0.58 -12.31 -12.32
N ILE A 67 -0.55 -12.12 -13.02
CA ILE A 67 -1.31 -10.87 -12.97
C ILE A 67 -1.74 -10.55 -11.53
N GLU A 68 -2.28 -11.54 -10.82
CA GLU A 68 -2.69 -11.38 -9.42
C GLU A 68 -1.51 -11.19 -8.46
N GLN A 69 -0.40 -11.89 -8.69
CA GLN A 69 0.82 -11.72 -7.88
C GLN A 69 1.41 -10.32 -8.02
N VAL A 70 1.46 -9.76 -9.24
CA VAL A 70 1.95 -8.39 -9.46
C VAL A 70 1.09 -7.38 -8.69
N ARG A 71 -0.24 -7.51 -8.72
CA ARG A 71 -1.14 -6.65 -7.93
C ARG A 71 -0.90 -6.80 -6.44
N SER A 72 -0.82 -8.04 -5.94
CA SER A 72 -0.66 -8.33 -4.53
C SER A 72 0.67 -7.82 -3.98
N PHE A 73 1.78 -8.14 -4.65
CA PHE A 73 3.12 -7.80 -4.17
C PHE A 73 3.51 -6.35 -4.41
N SER A 74 2.91 -5.67 -5.39
CA SER A 74 3.06 -4.21 -5.55
C SER A 74 2.19 -3.41 -4.57
N GLY A 75 1.31 -4.04 -3.80
CA GLY A 75 0.30 -3.33 -3.02
C GLY A 75 -0.65 -2.53 -3.90
N ASN A 76 -1.03 -3.07 -5.06
CA ASN A 76 -1.78 -2.41 -6.12
C ASN A 76 -1.10 -1.10 -6.58
N PHE A 77 0.22 -1.13 -6.73
CA PHE A 77 1.07 0.02 -7.08
C PHE A 77 0.89 1.21 -6.13
N CYS A 78 0.42 0.98 -4.90
CA CYS A 78 0.28 2.04 -3.91
C CYS A 78 1.57 2.19 -3.13
N TRP A 79 1.77 3.40 -2.60
CA TRP A 79 2.90 3.67 -1.73
C TRP A 79 2.89 2.75 -0.50
N LYS A 80 4.05 2.12 -0.23
CA LYS A 80 4.23 1.10 0.82
C LYS A 80 3.80 1.60 2.20
N TYR A 81 4.00 2.89 2.47
CA TYR A 81 3.73 3.50 3.75
C TYR A 81 2.40 4.26 3.81
N ARG A 82 1.45 3.96 2.90
CA ARG A 82 0.11 4.60 2.87
C ARG A 82 -0.67 4.53 4.18
N HIS A 83 -0.32 3.60 5.07
CA HIS A 83 -0.95 3.43 6.38
C HIS A 83 -0.44 4.43 7.43
N LEU A 84 0.72 5.08 7.21
CA LEU A 84 1.29 6.05 8.16
C LEU A 84 0.40 7.28 8.37
N GLY A 85 -0.40 7.68 7.37
CA GLY A 85 -1.36 8.76 7.54
C GLY A 85 -2.32 8.51 8.70
N ALA A 86 -2.73 7.25 8.93
CA ALA A 86 -3.57 6.88 10.06
C ALA A 86 -2.83 6.98 11.40
N SER A 87 -1.52 6.69 11.42
CA SER A 87 -0.68 6.78 12.63
C SER A 87 -0.47 8.21 13.12
N HIS A 88 -0.57 9.21 12.24
CA HIS A 88 -0.48 10.63 12.64
C HIS A 88 -1.79 11.17 13.25
N GLY A 89 -2.85 10.36 13.39
CA GLY A 89 -4.11 10.78 14.05
C GLY A 89 -4.94 11.81 13.28
N VAL A 90 -4.52 12.20 12.07
CA VAL A 90 -5.20 13.20 11.23
C VAL A 90 -6.27 12.57 10.33
N VAL A 91 -6.32 11.24 10.22
CA VAL A 91 -7.34 10.53 9.45
C VAL A 91 -8.65 10.56 10.22
N GLY A 92 -9.50 11.54 9.91
CA GLY A 92 -10.81 11.74 10.54
C GLY A 92 -11.02 13.16 11.04
N ALA A 93 -9.95 13.84 11.45
CA ALA A 93 -9.98 15.23 11.91
C ALA A 93 -10.41 16.14 10.76
N ARG A 94 -11.66 16.60 10.80
CA ARG A 94 -12.20 17.61 9.89
C ARG A 94 -12.47 18.86 10.71
N GLU A 95 -11.95 20.00 10.27
CA GLU A 95 -12.32 21.29 10.88
C GLU A 95 -13.85 21.41 10.93
N GLY A 96 -14.40 21.58 12.14
CA GLY A 96 -15.82 21.82 12.37
C GLY A 96 -16.71 20.58 12.49
N ILE A 97 -16.14 19.37 12.54
CA ILE A 97 -16.91 18.14 12.87
C ILE A 97 -16.47 17.56 14.22
N ASP A 98 -15.21 17.75 14.61
CA ASP A 98 -14.65 17.37 15.92
C ASP A 98 -14.25 18.62 16.74
#